data_AF-A0A151AZU0-F1
#
_entry.id   AF-A0A151AZU0-F1
#
_cell.length_a   1.000
_cell.length_b   1.000
_cell.length_c   1.000
_cell.angle_alpha   90.00
_cell.angle_beta   90.00
_cell.angle_gamma   90.00
#
_symmetry.space_group_name_H-M   'P 1'
#
loop_
_entity.id
_entity.type
_entity.pdbx_description
1 polymer ?
#
loop_
_entity_poly.entity_id
_entity_poly.type
_entity_poly.pdbx_seq_one_letter_code
_entity_poly.pdbx_strand_id
1 'polypeptide(L)'
;MSFVFQLALLVAAYLEYRVRKSLDQEESSLILPGKRKSTNPTARALREMFDYLLVVKQGSDRALINYQGPEVIRALELAGFGKEIYLFPPHGSG
;
A
#
# COMPACT_ATOMS: atom_id res chain seq x y z
N MET A 1 -23.81 5.39 -9.85
CA MET A 1 -23.27 4.60 -8.71
C MET A 1 -22.53 3.32 -9.14
N SER A 2 -22.97 2.58 -10.17
CA SER A 2 -22.28 1.34 -10.63
C SER A 2 -20.83 1.58 -11.13
N PHE A 3 -20.60 2.65 -11.90
CA PHE A 3 -19.29 2.93 -12.51
C PHE A 3 -18.16 3.19 -11.50
N VAL A 4 -18.48 3.81 -10.36
CA VAL A 4 -17.48 4.09 -9.31
C VAL A 4 -17.04 2.79 -8.65
N PHE A 5 -17.96 1.85 -8.45
CA PHE A 5 -17.64 0.55 -7.88
C PHE A 5 -16.79 -0.30 -8.83
N GLN A 6 -17.12 -0.30 -10.13
CA GLN A 6 -16.33 -0.97 -11.15
C GLN A 6 -14.91 -0.39 -11.24
N LEU A 7 -14.78 0.94 -11.21
CA LEU A 7 -13.48 1.59 -11.19
C LEU A 7 -12.68 1.24 -9.94
N ALA A 8 -13.31 1.26 -8.75
CA ALA A 8 -12.65 0.89 -7.50
C ALA A 8 -12.15 -0.56 -7.52
N LEU A 9 -12.95 -1.49 -8.05
CA LEU A 9 -12.54 -2.89 -8.22
C LEU A 9 -11.39 -3.04 -9.21
N LEU A 10 -11.44 -2.31 -10.33
CA LEU A 10 -10.37 -2.31 -11.31
C LEU A 10 -9.05 -1.82 -10.70
N VAL A 11 -9.09 -0.73 -9.93
CA VAL A 11 -7.93 -0.21 -9.20
C VAL A 11 -7.42 -1.24 -8.19
N ALA A 12 -8.30 -1.85 -7.39
CA ALA A 12 -7.91 -2.87 -6.43
C ALA A 12 -7.26 -4.10 -7.10
N ALA A 13 -7.85 -4.60 -8.19
CA ALA A 13 -7.32 -5.73 -8.95
C ALA A 13 -5.99 -5.38 -9.63
N TYR A 14 -5.84 -4.15 -10.11
CA TYR A 14 -4.60 -3.68 -10.70
C TYR A 14 -3.46 -3.59 -9.68
N LEU A 15 -3.73 -3.06 -8.48
CA LEU A 15 -2.75 -3.01 -7.40
C LEU A 15 -2.33 -4.42 -6.94
N GLU A 16 -3.31 -5.32 -6.80
CA GLU A 16 -3.06 -6.73 -6.49
C GLU A 16 -2.18 -7.40 -7.55
N TYR A 17 -2.48 -7.19 -8.83
CA TYR A 17 -1.68 -7.69 -9.95
C TYR A 17 -0.23 -7.15 -9.92
N ARG A 18 -0.06 -5.84 -9.68
CA ARG A 18 1.28 -5.22 -9.61
C ARG A 18 2.12 -5.83 -8.50
N VAL A 19 1.58 -5.93 -7.29
CA VAL A 19 2.33 -6.50 -6.16
C VAL A 19 2.75 -7.94 -6.43
N ARG A 20 1.84 -8.76 -6.97
CA ARG A 20 2.15 -10.16 -7.32
C ARG A 20 3.24 -10.26 -8.37
N LYS A 21 3.13 -9.46 -9.43
CA LYS A 21 4.14 -9.40 -10.49
C LYS A 21 5.52 -9.00 -9.94
N SER A 22 5.58 -8.03 -9.04
CA SER A 22 6.83 -7.63 -8.40
C SER A 22 7.39 -8.72 -7.48
N LEU A 23 6.53 -9.43 -6.74
CA LEU A 23 6.96 -10.57 -5.90
C LEU A 23 7.50 -11.74 -6.74
N ASP A 24 6.88 -12.04 -7.88
CA ASP A 24 7.33 -13.07 -8.81
C ASP A 24 8.70 -12.71 -9.41
N GLN A 25 8.94 -11.43 -9.70
CA GLN A 25 10.23 -10.93 -10.22
C GLN A 25 11.35 -10.95 -9.17
N GLU A 26 11.02 -10.69 -7.91
CA GLU A 26 11.99 -10.69 -6.80
C GLU A 26 12.25 -12.09 -6.22
N GLU A 27 11.56 -13.15 -6.70
CA GLU A 27 11.54 -14.49 -6.11
C GLU A 27 11.33 -14.46 -4.58
N SER A 28 10.50 -13.53 -4.12
CA SER A 28 10.39 -13.20 -2.72
C SER A 28 8.96 -13.33 -2.22
N SER A 29 8.82 -13.42 -0.89
CA SER A 29 7.52 -13.49 -0.23
C SER A 29 7.31 -12.25 0.62
N LEU A 30 6.07 -11.78 0.68
CA LEU A 30 5.65 -10.71 1.57
C LEU A 30 5.19 -11.32 2.90
N ILE A 31 5.62 -10.75 4.02
CA ILE A 31 5.17 -11.20 5.34
C ILE A 31 3.93 -10.39 5.72
N LEU A 32 2.78 -11.04 5.64
CA LEU A 32 1.49 -10.46 6.01
C LEU A 32 1.35 -10.32 7.54
N PRO A 33 0.45 -9.44 8.01
CA PRO A 33 0.10 -9.32 9.42
C PRO A 33 -0.29 -10.68 9.99
N GLY A 34 0.22 -11.00 11.19
CA GLY A 34 0.12 -12.34 11.76
C GLY A 34 1.20 -13.33 11.29
N LYS A 35 2.31 -12.83 10.71
CA LYS A 35 3.52 -13.60 10.33
C LYS A 35 3.28 -14.66 9.26
N ARG A 36 2.30 -14.45 8.38
CA ARG A 36 2.01 -15.37 7.27
C ARG A 36 2.78 -14.94 6.02
N LYS A 37 3.62 -15.83 5.48
CA LYS A 37 4.29 -15.57 4.19
C LYS A 37 3.31 -15.80 3.05
N SER A 38 3.24 -14.86 2.11
CA SER A 38 2.44 -15.00 0.91
C SER A 38 3.19 -14.48 -0.32
N THR A 39 3.17 -15.27 -1.38
CA THR A 39 3.60 -14.86 -2.73
C THR A 39 2.44 -14.29 -3.53
N ASN A 40 1.20 -14.55 -3.10
CA ASN A 40 -0.01 -14.14 -3.81
C ASN A 40 -0.96 -13.35 -2.89
N PRO A 41 -0.56 -12.18 -2.37
CA PRO A 41 -1.40 -11.38 -1.48
C PRO A 41 -2.67 -10.92 -2.21
N THR A 42 -3.77 -10.78 -1.47
CA THR A 42 -5.03 -10.21 -1.98
C THR A 42 -5.11 -8.73 -1.67
N ALA A 43 -5.92 -7.97 -2.41
CA ALA A 43 -6.18 -6.56 -2.15
C ALA A 43 -6.65 -6.31 -0.71
N ARG A 44 -7.40 -7.26 -0.13
CA ARG A 44 -7.80 -7.22 1.29
C ARG A 44 -6.59 -7.31 2.23
N ALA A 45 -5.68 -8.25 1.99
CA ALA A 45 -4.48 -8.40 2.81
C ALA A 45 -3.56 -7.18 2.71
N LEU A 46 -3.41 -6.60 1.51
CA LEU A 46 -2.66 -5.36 1.31
C LEU A 46 -3.31 -4.18 2.05
N ARG A 47 -4.64 -4.08 1.99
CA ARG A 47 -5.38 -3.08 2.77
C ARG A 47 -5.16 -3.24 4.27
N GLU A 48 -5.24 -4.47 4.79
CA GLU A 48 -4.96 -4.75 6.20
C GLU A 48 -3.53 -4.35 6.60
N MET A 49 -2.54 -4.46 5.70
CA MET A 49 -1.20 -3.93 5.93
C MET A 49 -1.17 -2.39 5.98
N PHE A 50 -1.89 -1.74 5.07
CA PHE A 50 -1.94 -0.29 4.98
C PHE A 50 -2.77 0.36 6.11
N ASP A 51 -3.70 -0.37 6.73
CA ASP A 51 -4.44 0.11 7.90
C ASP A 51 -3.51 0.41 9.11
N TYR A 52 -2.29 -0.13 9.13
CA TYR A 52 -1.27 0.20 10.13
C TYR A 52 -0.49 1.48 9.85
N LEU A 53 -0.63 2.08 8.67
CA LEU A 53 0.04 3.32 8.32
C LEU A 53 -0.63 4.50 9.02
N LEU A 54 0.06 5.04 10.02
CA LEU A 54 -0.40 6.21 10.75
C LEU A 54 0.43 7.43 10.35
N VAL A 55 -0.24 8.38 9.69
CA VAL A 55 0.34 9.66 9.28
C VAL A 55 -0.18 10.74 10.22
N VAL A 56 0.72 11.47 10.85
CA VAL A 56 0.38 12.66 11.63
C VAL A 56 0.77 13.90 10.86
N LYS A 57 -0.12 14.90 10.88
CA LYS A 57 0.12 16.22 10.33
C LYS A 57 0.36 17.19 11.47
N GLN A 58 1.51 17.86 11.47
CA GLN A 58 1.84 18.92 12.40
C GLN A 58 2.13 20.19 11.58
N GLY A 59 1.15 21.08 11.48
CA GLY A 59 1.26 22.26 10.62
C GLY A 59 1.35 21.90 9.13
N SER A 60 2.43 22.33 8.47
CA SER A 60 2.75 21.96 7.08
C SER A 60 3.39 20.57 6.96
N ASP A 61 4.00 20.07 8.04
CA ASP A 61 4.77 18.84 8.01
C ASP A 61 3.89 17.61 8.23
N ARG A 62 4.25 16.53 7.55
CA ARG A 62 3.64 15.22 7.70
C ARG A 62 4.73 14.22 8.07
N ALA A 63 4.44 13.37 9.03
CA ALA A 63 5.33 12.31 9.45
C ALA A 63 4.58 10.98 9.53
N LEU A 64 5.21 9.92 9.04
CA LEU A 64 4.79 8.55 9.28
C LEU A 64 5.27 8.14 10.66
N ILE A 65 4.34 8.06 11.62
CA ILE A 65 4.65 7.81 13.03
C ILE A 65 4.58 6.31 13.35
N ASN A 66 3.77 5.57 12.59
CA ASN A 66 3.70 4.13 12.71
C ASN A 66 3.61 3.50 11.32
N TYR A 67 4.53 2.59 11.05
CA TYR A 67 4.45 1.59 10.01
C TYR A 67 4.87 0.30 10.70
N GLN A 68 4.00 -0.72 10.74
CA GLN A 68 4.29 -2.00 11.41
C GLN A 68 5.42 -2.76 10.69
N GLY A 69 6.65 -2.31 10.88
CA GLY A 69 7.85 -2.90 10.31
C GLY A 69 8.06 -2.62 8.81
N PRO A 70 9.23 -3.03 8.28
CA PRO A 70 9.64 -2.76 6.90
C PRO A 70 8.70 -3.38 5.86
N GLU A 71 7.92 -4.39 6.23
CA GLU A 71 7.03 -5.11 5.32
C GLU A 71 5.87 -4.24 4.81
N VAL A 72 5.38 -3.29 5.60
CA VAL A 72 4.32 -2.37 5.15
C VAL A 72 4.86 -1.38 4.12
N ILE A 73 6.08 -0.88 4.32
CA ILE A 73 6.76 -0.02 3.35
C ILE A 73 7.12 -0.81 2.09
N ARG A 74 7.56 -2.05 2.24
CA ARG A 74 7.83 -2.95 1.13
C ARG A 74 6.57 -3.25 0.32
N ALA A 75 5.42 -3.46 0.98
CA ALA A 75 4.14 -3.64 0.28
C ALA A 75 3.74 -2.41 -0.56
N LEU A 76 4.04 -1.20 -0.06
CA LEU A 76 3.88 0.05 -0.80
C LEU A 76 4.81 0.11 -2.02
N GLU A 77 6.09 -0.22 -1.84
CA GLU A 77 7.10 -0.21 -2.90
C GLU A 77 6.76 -1.22 -4.00
N LEU A 78 6.35 -2.43 -3.64
CA LEU A 78 5.87 -3.47 -4.56
C LEU A 78 4.58 -3.04 -5.30
N ALA A 79 3.74 -2.22 -4.67
CA ALA A 79 2.59 -1.61 -5.33
C ALA A 79 3.00 -0.47 -6.28
N GLY A 80 4.28 -0.09 -6.30
CA GLY A 80 4.89 0.93 -7.13
C GLY A 80 4.83 2.34 -6.54
N PHE A 81 4.71 2.45 -5.21
CA PHE A 81 4.65 3.73 -4.50
C PHE A 81 5.71 3.81 -3.40
N GLY A 82 6.37 4.97 -3.31
CA GLY A 82 7.19 5.29 -2.14
C GLY A 82 6.32 5.81 -1.00
N LYS A 83 6.81 5.71 0.24
CA LYS A 83 6.18 6.31 1.44
C LYS A 83 5.91 7.82 1.30
N GLU A 84 6.61 8.46 0.36
CA GLU A 84 6.54 9.88 0.01
C GLU A 84 5.14 10.31 -0.41
N ILE A 85 4.30 9.40 -0.90
CA ILE A 85 2.89 9.71 -1.21
C ILE A 85 2.11 10.20 0.02
N TYR A 86 2.55 9.83 1.22
CA TYR A 86 1.93 10.24 2.49
C TYR A 86 2.58 11.49 3.08
N LEU A 87 3.87 11.72 2.79
CA LEU A 87 4.64 12.85 3.33
C LEU A 87 4.48 14.11 2.47
N PHE A 88 4.47 13.95 1.15
CA PHE A 88 4.42 15.03 0.17
C PHE A 88 3.24 14.83 -0.79
N PRO A 89 1.98 14.91 -0.31
CA PRO A 89 0.85 14.86 -1.22
C PRO A 89 0.92 16.06 -2.18
N PRO A 90 0.59 15.87 -3.47
CA PRO A 90 0.53 16.98 -4.42
C PRO A 90 -0.37 18.07 -3.83
N HIS A 91 0.14 19.31 -3.80
CA HIS A 91 -0.62 20.44 -3.28
C HIS A 91 -1.93 20.55 -4.06
N GLY A 92 -3.04 20.21 -3.39
CA GLY A 92 -4.36 20.59 -3.87
C GLY A 92 -4.41 22.11 -3.81
N SER A 93 -4.32 22.75 -4.98
CA SER A 93 -4.74 24.13 -5.15
C SER A 93 -6.20 24.23 -4.73
N GLY A 94 -6.41 24.71 -3.50
CA GLY A 94 -7.69 25.22 -3.03
C GLY A 94 -7.95 26.61 -3.61
#